data_AF-A2A0N0-F1
#
_entry.id   AF-A2A0N0-F1
#
_cell.length_a   1.000
_cell.length_b   1.000
_cell.length_c   1.000
_cell.angle_alpha   90.00
_cell.angle_beta   90.00
_cell.angle_gamma   90.00
#
_symmetry.space_group_name_H-M   'P 1'
#
loop_
_entity.id
_entity.type
_entity.pdbx_description
1 polymer ?
#
loop_
_entity_poly.entity_id
_entity_poly.type
_entity_poly.pdbx_seq_one_letter_code
_entity_poly.pdbx_strand_id
1 'polypeptide(L)'
;MAIDQQKLRTLLIERASKERTISYEELSQALGVANNTPLYDALDQLSRSEHAASRPLLSAVVIHKGGSDQGNGFYALAEELGFGKKQQLIKTLFGIGEINQCFDYWKNQALNAQPFFTSADIELLAKWGKTAYDKNNPAHQTAREQIKATCWAKSVHFAEQVCNQLEGFVLSKRK
;
A
#
# COMPACT_ATOMS: atom_id res chain seq x y z
N MET A 1 -2.50 7.08 28.53
CA MET A 1 -3.31 7.38 27.33
C MET A 1 -2.98 6.30 26.31
N ALA A 2 -3.94 5.50 25.87
CA ALA A 2 -3.68 4.45 24.88
C ALA A 2 -3.52 5.10 23.49
N ILE A 3 -2.49 4.69 22.75
CA ILE A 3 -2.29 5.15 21.37
C ILE A 3 -3.31 4.44 20.49
N ASP A 4 -3.99 5.21 19.64
CA ASP A 4 -4.90 4.67 18.63
C ASP A 4 -4.09 3.90 17.58
N GLN A 5 -4.14 2.57 17.68
CA GLN A 5 -3.46 1.64 16.78
C GLN A 5 -3.91 1.78 15.32
N GLN A 6 -5.20 2.05 15.09
CA GLN A 6 -5.72 2.19 13.73
C GLN A 6 -5.23 3.48 13.09
N LYS A 7 -5.20 4.58 13.87
CA LYS A 7 -4.64 5.86 13.41
C LYS A 7 -3.15 5.76 13.12
N LEU A 8 -2.37 5.15 14.02
CA LEU A 8 -0.93 4.89 13.82
C LEU A 8 -0.69 4.09 12.54
N ARG A 9 -1.39 2.96 12.38
CA ARG A 9 -1.27 2.08 11.21
C ARG A 9 -1.60 2.81 9.91
N THR A 10 -2.71 3.55 9.88
CA THR A 10 -3.16 4.29 8.69
C THR A 10 -2.13 5.34 8.27
N LEU A 11 -1.59 6.09 9.25
CA LEU A 11 -0.57 7.09 9.00
C LEU A 11 0.70 6.47 8.40
N LEU A 12 1.18 5.35 8.93
CA LEU A 12 2.39 4.72 8.42
C LEU A 12 2.19 4.07 7.04
N ILE A 13 1.01 3.50 6.75
CA ILE A 13 0.67 3.02 5.38
C ILE A 13 0.66 4.19 4.39
N GLU A 14 0.10 5.33 4.77
CA GLU A 14 0.10 6.51 3.91
C GLU A 14 1.52 6.98 3.57
N ARG A 15 2.44 6.92 4.55
CA ARG A 15 3.86 7.24 4.34
C ARG A 15 4.56 6.20 3.46
N ALA A 16 4.38 4.92 3.76
CA ALA A 16 4.97 3.82 3.02
C ALA A 16 4.52 3.78 1.56
N SER A 17 3.22 3.96 1.29
CA SER A 17 2.66 3.97 -0.08
C SER A 17 3.18 5.13 -0.95
N LYS A 18 3.69 6.19 -0.32
CA LYS A 18 4.31 7.35 -0.99
C LYS A 18 5.84 7.27 -0.98
N GLU A 19 6.42 6.14 -0.57
CA GLU A 19 7.86 5.91 -0.50
C GLU A 19 8.57 6.94 0.40
N ARG A 20 7.92 7.29 1.52
CA ARG A 20 8.42 8.26 2.50
C ARG A 20 8.57 7.62 3.87
N THR A 21 9.66 7.95 4.55
CA THR A 21 9.86 7.68 5.97
C THR A 21 9.25 8.80 6.83
N ILE A 22 9.16 8.57 8.13
CA ILE A 22 8.76 9.55 9.13
C ILE A 22 9.71 9.46 10.33
N SER A 23 10.10 10.58 10.91
CA SER A 23 10.88 10.55 12.14
C SER A 23 10.02 10.23 13.37
N TYR A 24 10.63 9.72 14.44
CA TYR A 24 9.93 9.54 15.73
C TYR A 24 9.31 10.84 16.24
N GLU A 25 9.99 11.98 16.06
CA GLU A 25 9.48 13.29 16.44
C GLU A 25 8.25 13.68 15.61
N GLU A 26 8.31 13.55 14.29
CA GLU A 26 7.18 13.84 13.40
C GLU A 26 5.99 12.91 13.67
N LEU A 27 6.26 11.63 13.97
CA LEU A 27 5.25 10.66 14.32
C LEU A 27 4.55 11.03 15.63
N SER A 28 5.32 11.39 16.66
CA SER A 28 4.78 11.83 17.95
C SER A 28 3.90 13.08 17.80
N GLN A 29 4.33 14.04 16.97
CA GLN A 29 3.58 15.27 16.67
C GLN A 29 2.29 14.97 15.91
N ALA A 30 2.34 14.11 14.88
CA ALA A 30 1.17 13.74 14.08
C ALA A 30 0.10 12.99 14.90
N LEU A 31 0.52 12.22 15.91
CA LEU A 31 -0.38 11.49 16.78
C LEU A 31 -0.83 12.30 18.01
N GLY A 32 -0.16 13.41 18.33
CA GLY A 32 -0.43 14.20 19.52
C GLY A 32 -0.03 13.49 20.81
N VAL A 33 1.06 12.70 20.76
CA VAL A 33 1.56 11.88 21.86
C VAL A 33 3.01 12.23 22.17
N ALA A 34 3.48 11.85 23.36
CA ALA A 34 4.88 11.99 23.71
C ALA A 34 5.74 10.95 22.96
N ASN A 35 6.96 11.31 22.60
CA ASN A 35 7.95 10.38 22.06
C ASN A 35 8.60 9.59 23.22
N ASN A 36 7.89 8.59 23.72
CA ASN A 36 8.30 7.79 24.88
C ASN A 36 7.83 6.33 24.75
N THR A 37 8.06 5.53 25.79
CA THR A 37 7.77 4.08 25.82
C THR A 37 6.40 3.68 25.26
N PRO A 38 5.27 4.34 25.62
CA PRO A 38 3.98 4.09 24.99
C PRO A 38 3.96 4.08 23.45
N LEU A 39 4.71 4.99 22.80
CA LEU A 39 4.83 5.05 21.34
C LEU A 39 5.61 3.85 20.80
N TYR A 40 6.68 3.47 21.50
CA TYR A 40 7.51 2.33 21.13
C TYR A 40 6.73 1.01 21.28
N ASP A 41 6.02 0.82 22.39
CA ASP A 41 5.17 -0.35 22.62
C ASP A 41 4.07 -0.45 21.55
N ALA A 42 3.50 0.69 21.13
CA ALA A 42 2.49 0.71 20.09
C ALA A 42 3.05 0.32 18.71
N LEU A 43 4.26 0.78 18.37
CA LEU A 43 4.98 0.39 17.16
C LEU A 43 5.35 -1.09 17.16
N ASP A 44 5.75 -1.63 18.31
CA ASP A 44 6.05 -3.05 18.46
C ASP A 44 4.81 -3.91 18.27
N GLN A 45 3.69 -3.54 18.90
CA GLN A 45 2.41 -4.21 18.71
C GLN A 45 1.97 -4.21 17.24
N LEU A 46 2.09 -3.06 16.57
CA LEU A 46 1.78 -2.94 15.15
C LEU A 46 2.66 -3.86 14.30
N SER A 47 3.97 -3.85 14.54
CA SER A 47 4.92 -4.68 13.79
C SER A 47 4.66 -6.18 13.97
N ARG A 48 4.32 -6.62 15.19
CA ARG A 48 3.89 -8.00 15.45
C ARG A 48 2.63 -8.36 14.67
N SER A 49 1.67 -7.45 14.58
CA SER A 49 0.43 -7.67 13.82
C SER A 49 0.67 -7.78 12.31
N GLU A 50 1.57 -6.96 11.75
CA GLU A 50 1.95 -7.03 10.33
C GLU A 50 2.72 -8.32 10.05
N HIS A 51 3.67 -8.69 10.91
CA HIS A 51 4.41 -9.93 10.79
C HIS A 51 3.49 -11.16 10.84
N ALA A 52 2.53 -11.20 11.76
CA ALA A 52 1.54 -12.28 11.85
C ALA A 52 0.65 -12.37 10.59
N ALA A 53 0.44 -11.24 9.90
CA ALA A 53 -0.25 -11.18 8.62
C ALA A 53 0.66 -11.45 7.40
N SER A 54 1.92 -11.87 7.63
CA SER A 54 2.94 -12.08 6.59
C SER A 54 3.21 -10.82 5.75
N ARG A 55 3.24 -9.65 6.40
CA ARG A 55 3.51 -8.35 5.79
C ARG A 55 4.82 -7.77 6.33
N PRO A 56 5.48 -6.88 5.57
CA PRO A 56 6.70 -6.22 6.04
C PRO A 56 6.43 -5.34 7.26
N LEU A 57 7.45 -5.15 8.10
CA LEU A 57 7.30 -4.47 9.38
C LEU A 57 7.09 -2.97 9.18
N LEU A 58 5.85 -2.52 9.37
CA LEU A 58 5.48 -1.13 9.08
C LEU A 58 6.23 -0.10 9.93
N SER A 59 6.74 -0.49 11.11
CA SER A 59 7.63 0.37 11.93
C SER A 59 8.99 0.65 11.28
N ALA A 60 9.41 -0.12 10.26
CA ALA A 60 10.67 0.09 9.56
C ALA A 60 10.78 1.48 8.89
N VAL A 61 9.63 2.08 8.53
CA VAL A 61 9.57 3.44 7.93
C VAL A 61 9.74 4.56 8.97
N VAL A 62 9.78 4.22 10.26
CA VAL A 62 10.04 5.15 11.34
C VAL A 62 11.55 5.19 11.62
N ILE A 63 12.15 6.36 11.49
CA ILE A 63 13.62 6.54 11.61
C ILE A 63 13.97 7.63 12.62
N HIS A 64 15.21 7.64 13.10
CA HIS A 64 15.71 8.76 13.88
C HIS A 64 15.93 9.99 12.99
N LYS A 65 15.63 11.18 13.52
CA LYS A 65 15.89 12.44 12.83
C LYS A 65 17.38 12.61 12.54
N GLY A 66 17.73 12.82 11.27
CA GLY A 66 19.12 13.00 10.83
C GLY A 66 19.90 11.70 10.60
N GLY A 67 19.26 10.54 10.68
CA GLY A 67 19.85 9.24 10.35
C GLY A 67 19.02 8.43 9.35
N SER A 68 19.57 7.29 8.92
CA SER A 68 18.86 6.28 8.10
C SER A 68 18.53 5.01 8.91
N ASP A 69 18.48 5.15 10.23
CA ASP A 69 18.40 4.03 11.18
C ASP A 69 17.08 4.11 11.99
N GLN A 70 16.44 2.96 12.13
CA GLN A 70 15.20 2.70 12.87
C GLN A 70 15.43 2.65 14.39
N GLY A 71 16.67 2.47 14.82
CA GLY A 71 17.05 2.43 16.22
C GLY A 71 17.04 1.03 16.83
N ASN A 72 17.59 0.95 18.05
CA ASN A 72 17.85 -0.30 18.75
C ASN A 72 16.61 -1.15 19.07
N GLY A 73 15.44 -0.51 19.24
CA GLY A 73 14.18 -1.18 19.53
C GLY A 73 13.69 -2.00 18.35
N PHE A 74 13.73 -1.42 17.14
CA PHE A 74 13.34 -2.10 15.90
C PHE A 74 14.13 -3.40 15.69
N TYR A 75 15.46 -3.36 15.84
CA TYR A 75 16.27 -4.57 15.65
C TYR A 75 16.13 -5.60 16.77
N ALA A 76 15.80 -5.17 17.99
CA ALA A 76 15.49 -6.11 19.07
C ALA A 76 14.19 -6.86 18.75
N LEU A 77 13.17 -6.14 18.31
CA LEU A 77 11.92 -6.75 17.87
C LEU A 77 12.12 -7.68 16.66
N ALA A 78 12.91 -7.26 15.67
CA ALA A 78 13.21 -8.09 14.50
C ALA A 78 13.92 -9.41 14.90
N GLU A 79 14.81 -9.37 15.88
CA GLU A 79 15.43 -10.58 16.45
C GLU A 79 14.39 -11.48 17.15
N GLU A 80 13.51 -10.91 17.96
CA GLU A 80 12.42 -11.65 18.62
C GLU A 80 11.42 -12.28 17.62
N LEU A 81 11.18 -11.61 16.49
CA LEU A 81 10.34 -12.12 15.39
C LEU A 81 11.06 -13.15 14.51
N GLY A 82 12.33 -13.44 14.76
CA GLY A 82 13.07 -14.50 14.08
C GLY A 82 13.75 -14.10 12.78
N PHE A 83 13.91 -12.80 12.49
CA PHE A 83 14.61 -12.33 11.29
C PHE A 83 16.13 -12.53 11.34
N GLY A 84 16.69 -12.78 12.53
CA GLY A 84 18.12 -13.04 12.73
C GLY A 84 18.68 -12.33 13.95
N LYS A 85 19.98 -12.48 14.20
CA LYS A 85 20.61 -11.85 15.38
C LYS A 85 20.67 -10.34 15.23
N LYS A 86 20.29 -9.61 16.26
CA LYS A 86 20.25 -8.14 16.26
C LYS A 86 21.55 -7.49 15.78
N GLN A 87 22.70 -7.94 16.27
CA GLN A 87 24.00 -7.36 15.88
C GLN A 87 24.34 -7.59 14.41
N GLN A 88 23.81 -8.66 13.82
CA GLN A 88 23.95 -8.93 12.39
C GLN A 88 23.00 -8.04 11.59
N LEU A 89 21.73 -7.95 11.99
CA LEU A 89 20.71 -7.13 11.30
C LEU A 89 21.13 -5.66 11.17
N ILE A 90 21.69 -5.09 12.25
CA ILE A 90 22.23 -3.72 12.26
C ILE A 90 23.35 -3.56 11.22
N LYS A 91 24.20 -4.57 11.06
CA LYS A 91 25.32 -4.55 10.10
C LYS A 91 24.87 -4.81 8.66
N THR A 92 23.78 -5.54 8.46
CA THR A 92 23.39 -6.08 7.14
C THR A 92 22.31 -5.27 6.43
N LEU A 93 22.29 -3.93 6.57
CA LEU A 93 21.31 -3.02 5.94
C LEU A 93 19.84 -3.50 6.05
N PHE A 94 19.53 -4.32 7.05
CA PHE A 94 18.23 -5.00 7.14
C PHE A 94 17.10 -3.99 7.24
N GLY A 95 17.28 -2.93 8.05
CA GLY A 95 16.29 -1.86 8.17
C GLY A 95 15.98 -1.18 6.84
N ILE A 96 16.99 -0.94 5.99
CA ILE A 96 16.79 -0.38 4.65
C ILE A 96 16.04 -1.38 3.76
N GLY A 97 16.39 -2.67 3.85
CA GLY A 97 15.68 -3.74 3.14
C GLY A 97 14.20 -3.81 3.53
N GLU A 98 13.87 -3.71 4.82
CA GLU A 98 12.49 -3.69 5.31
C GLU A 98 11.74 -2.41 4.92
N ILE A 99 12.41 -1.25 4.88
CA ILE A 99 11.81 -0.01 4.32
C ILE A 99 11.38 -0.25 2.87
N ASN A 100 12.28 -0.78 2.05
CA ASN A 100 12.00 -1.02 0.63
C ASN A 100 10.86 -2.03 0.44
N GLN A 101 10.86 -3.12 1.21
CA GLN A 101 9.76 -4.08 1.19
C GLN A 101 8.43 -3.45 1.63
N CYS A 102 8.43 -2.60 2.67
CA CYS A 102 7.26 -1.82 3.05
C CYS A 102 6.76 -0.94 1.91
N PHE A 103 7.65 -0.22 1.26
CA PHE A 103 7.32 0.66 0.14
C PHE A 103 6.68 -0.15 -0.99
N ASP A 104 7.33 -1.23 -1.44
CA ASP A 104 6.83 -2.08 -2.51
C ASP A 104 5.45 -2.66 -2.18
N TYR A 105 5.30 -3.20 -0.97
CA TYR A 105 4.05 -3.83 -0.54
C TYR A 105 2.90 -2.81 -0.46
N TRP A 106 3.09 -1.68 0.24
CA TRP A 106 2.01 -0.72 0.50
C TRP A 106 1.72 0.19 -0.70
N LYS A 107 2.70 0.45 -1.57
CA LYS A 107 2.48 1.10 -2.87
C LYS A 107 1.63 0.23 -3.78
N ASN A 108 1.97 -1.05 -3.92
CA ASN A 108 1.18 -1.98 -4.72
C ASN A 108 -0.22 -2.20 -4.15
N GLN A 109 -0.35 -2.27 -2.81
CA GLN A 109 -1.67 -2.36 -2.20
C GLN A 109 -2.50 -1.10 -2.39
N ALA A 110 -1.89 0.10 -2.35
CA ALA A 110 -2.58 1.35 -2.66
C ALA A 110 -3.01 1.42 -4.14
N LEU A 111 -2.17 0.94 -5.06
CA LEU A 111 -2.52 0.82 -6.48
C LEU A 111 -3.68 -0.18 -6.70
N ASN A 112 -3.65 -1.32 -6.03
CA ASN A 112 -4.70 -2.34 -6.11
C ASN A 112 -5.99 -1.95 -5.37
N ALA A 113 -5.92 -1.04 -4.39
CA ALA A 113 -7.06 -0.49 -3.68
C ALA A 113 -7.77 0.61 -4.47
N GLN A 114 -7.14 1.17 -5.51
CA GLN A 114 -7.86 2.02 -6.46
C GLN A 114 -8.90 1.16 -7.19
N PRO A 115 -10.18 1.55 -7.19
CA PRO A 115 -11.19 0.77 -7.86
C PRO A 115 -10.90 0.79 -9.36
N PHE A 116 -11.03 -0.39 -9.99
CA PHE A 116 -10.81 -0.55 -11.43
C PHE A 116 -11.61 0.51 -12.23
N PHE A 117 -12.86 0.76 -11.84
CA PHE A 117 -13.65 1.92 -12.27
C PHE A 117 -13.81 2.92 -11.13
N THR A 118 -13.57 4.20 -11.41
CA THR A 118 -13.84 5.29 -10.46
C THR A 118 -15.34 5.54 -10.33
N SER A 119 -15.78 6.27 -9.29
CA SER A 119 -17.19 6.70 -9.20
C SER A 119 -17.62 7.51 -10.42
N ALA A 120 -16.73 8.33 -10.97
CA ALA A 120 -16.98 9.08 -12.21
C ALA A 120 -17.17 8.16 -13.43
N ASP A 121 -16.38 7.08 -13.54
CA ASP A 121 -16.57 6.06 -14.59
C ASP A 121 -17.94 5.39 -14.46
N ILE A 122 -18.33 5.04 -13.23
CA ILE A 122 -19.62 4.40 -12.94
C ILE A 122 -20.80 5.35 -13.25
N GLU A 123 -20.71 6.62 -12.85
CA GLU A 123 -21.72 7.63 -13.13
C GLU A 123 -21.87 7.89 -14.63
N LEU A 124 -20.75 7.97 -15.35
CA LEU A 124 -20.73 8.11 -16.80
C LEU A 124 -21.42 6.93 -17.49
N LEU A 125 -21.09 5.70 -17.07
CA LEU A 125 -21.74 4.49 -17.56
C LEU A 125 -23.22 4.42 -17.18
N ALA A 126 -23.60 4.81 -15.96
CA ALA A 126 -24.99 4.81 -15.51
C ALA A 126 -25.85 5.81 -16.30
N LYS A 127 -25.30 6.98 -16.60
CA LYS A 127 -25.98 8.03 -17.39
C LYS A 127 -26.22 7.61 -18.84
N TRP A 128 -25.25 6.96 -19.47
CA TRP A 128 -25.29 6.67 -20.91
C TRP A 128 -25.64 5.22 -21.25
N GLY A 129 -25.49 4.28 -20.32
CA GLY A 129 -25.64 2.84 -20.57
C GLY A 129 -27.04 2.38 -20.94
N LYS A 130 -28.07 3.20 -20.66
CA LYS A 130 -29.47 2.93 -21.07
C LYS A 130 -29.95 3.87 -22.18
N THR A 131 -29.10 4.78 -22.64
CA THR A 131 -29.47 5.81 -23.62
C THR A 131 -29.06 5.35 -25.01
N ALA A 132 -29.98 5.38 -25.97
CA ALA A 132 -29.64 5.09 -27.36
C ALA A 132 -28.62 6.10 -27.89
N TYR A 133 -27.57 5.62 -28.55
CA TYR A 133 -26.52 6.50 -29.06
C TYR A 133 -27.03 7.34 -30.24
N ASP A 134 -26.87 8.66 -30.16
CA ASP A 134 -27.12 9.61 -31.25
C ASP A 134 -25.80 10.21 -31.73
N LYS A 135 -25.42 9.87 -32.97
CA LYS A 135 -24.19 10.36 -33.61
C LYS A 135 -24.20 11.86 -33.88
N ASN A 136 -25.37 12.50 -33.94
CA ASN A 136 -25.50 13.92 -34.24
C ASN A 136 -25.50 14.77 -32.96
N ASN A 137 -25.56 14.15 -31.78
CA ASN A 137 -25.55 14.85 -30.51
C ASN A 137 -24.11 14.99 -29.95
N PRO A 138 -23.57 16.22 -29.81
CA PRO A 138 -22.22 16.43 -29.29
C PRO A 138 -21.98 15.83 -27.91
N ALA A 139 -22.99 15.80 -27.03
CA ALA A 139 -22.86 15.21 -25.71
C ALA A 139 -22.64 13.69 -25.77
N HIS A 140 -23.27 13.00 -26.73
CA HIS A 140 -23.07 11.57 -26.95
C HIS A 140 -21.68 11.30 -27.53
N GLN A 141 -21.17 12.17 -28.42
CA GLN A 141 -19.82 12.05 -28.96
C GLN A 141 -18.78 12.21 -27.84
N THR A 142 -18.91 13.24 -27.00
CA THR A 142 -18.02 13.45 -25.85
C THR A 142 -18.05 12.26 -24.88
N ALA A 143 -19.25 11.77 -24.54
CA ALA A 143 -19.41 10.62 -23.66
C ALA A 143 -18.76 9.35 -24.23
N ARG A 144 -18.90 9.10 -25.54
CA ARG A 144 -18.24 7.98 -26.22
C ARG A 144 -16.72 8.06 -26.10
N GLU A 145 -16.13 9.22 -26.37
CA GLU A 145 -14.68 9.38 -26.28
C GLU A 145 -14.18 9.22 -24.84
N GLN A 146 -14.93 9.71 -23.84
CA GLN A 146 -14.63 9.49 -22.43
C GLN A 146 -14.71 8.01 -22.03
N ILE A 147 -15.79 7.31 -22.39
CA ILE A 147 -15.94 5.86 -22.11
C ILE A 147 -14.82 5.06 -22.78
N LYS A 148 -14.43 5.43 -24.00
CA LYS A 148 -13.33 4.78 -24.72
C LYS A 148 -11.98 5.03 -24.04
N ALA A 149 -11.73 6.25 -23.58
CA ALA A 149 -10.49 6.63 -22.91
C ALA A 149 -10.35 6.03 -21.51
N THR A 150 -11.45 5.80 -20.80
CA THR A 150 -11.41 5.22 -19.44
C THR A 150 -11.78 3.75 -19.43
N CYS A 151 -13.07 3.45 -19.59
CA CYS A 151 -13.62 2.12 -19.31
C CYS A 151 -13.10 1.06 -20.30
N TRP A 152 -13.06 1.40 -21.59
CA TRP A 152 -12.56 0.48 -22.62
C TRP A 152 -11.06 0.23 -22.49
N ALA A 153 -10.26 1.29 -22.36
CA ALA A 153 -8.80 1.17 -22.21
C ALA A 153 -8.41 0.31 -21.00
N LYS A 154 -9.08 0.51 -19.85
CA LYS A 154 -8.88 -0.31 -18.64
C LYS A 154 -9.25 -1.77 -18.88
N SER A 155 -10.37 -2.03 -19.54
CA SER A 155 -10.83 -3.39 -19.86
C SER A 155 -9.86 -4.13 -20.79
N VAL A 156 -9.32 -3.43 -21.80
CA VAL A 156 -8.29 -3.98 -22.70
C VAL A 156 -7.02 -4.30 -21.91
N HIS A 157 -6.54 -3.36 -21.10
CA HIS A 157 -5.35 -3.57 -20.29
C HIS A 157 -5.49 -4.79 -19.35
N PHE A 158 -6.65 -4.94 -18.70
CA PHE A 158 -6.94 -6.10 -17.86
C PHE A 158 -6.95 -7.41 -18.67
N ALA A 159 -7.59 -7.41 -19.84
CA ALA A 159 -7.61 -8.59 -20.70
C ALA A 159 -6.19 -9.00 -21.15
N GLU A 160 -5.35 -8.03 -21.51
CA GLU A 160 -3.94 -8.27 -21.83
C GLU A 160 -3.17 -8.85 -20.65
N GLN A 161 -3.33 -8.30 -19.45
CA GLN A 161 -2.72 -8.84 -18.23
C GLN A 161 -3.13 -10.29 -17.96
N VAL A 162 -4.43 -10.61 -18.10
CA VAL A 162 -4.94 -11.98 -17.95
C VAL A 162 -4.35 -12.90 -19.01
N CYS A 163 -4.32 -12.49 -20.29
CA CYS A 163 -3.73 -13.27 -21.37
C CYS A 163 -2.25 -13.56 -21.11
N ASN A 164 -1.47 -12.56 -20.69
CA ASN A 164 -0.05 -12.72 -20.37
C ASN A 164 0.17 -13.66 -19.18
N GLN A 165 -0.68 -13.60 -18.16
CA GLN A 165 -0.61 -14.51 -17.01
C GLN A 165 -1.00 -15.95 -17.36
N LEU A 166 -1.89 -16.12 -18.34
CA LEU A 166 -2.33 -17.44 -18.82
C LEU A 166 -1.44 -17.99 -19.94
N GLU A 167 -0.40 -17.27 -20.35
CA GLU A 167 0.56 -17.75 -21.35
C GLU A 167 1.28 -19.00 -20.80
N GLY A 168 0.95 -20.17 -21.35
CA GLY A 168 1.43 -21.47 -20.88
C GLY A 168 0.45 -22.29 -20.02
N PHE A 169 -0.72 -21.75 -19.67
CA PHE A 169 -1.77 -22.53 -19.01
C PHE A 169 -2.50 -23.45 -20.01
N VAL A 170 -2.46 -24.76 -19.76
CA VAL A 170 -3.26 -25.73 -20.50
C VAL A 170 -4.55 -25.99 -19.74
N LEU A 171 -5.70 -25.73 -20.37
CA LEU A 171 -7.01 -26.12 -19.84
C LEU A 171 -7.05 -27.66 -19.76
N SER A 172 -6.95 -28.22 -18.55
CA SER A 172 -7.17 -29.65 -18.36
C SER A 172 -8.64 -29.94 -18.71
N LYS A 173 -8.89 -30.77 -19.73
CA LYS A 173 -10.23 -31.29 -19.97
C LYS A 173 -10.69 -32.01 -18.69
N ARG A 174 -11.80 -31.56 -18.11
CA ARG A 174 -12.46 -32.31 -17.01
C ARG A 174 -12.73 -33.73 -17.50
N LYS A 175 -12.31 -34.71 -16.70
CA LYS A 175 -12.67 -36.12 -16.88
C LYS A 175 -14.17 -36.30 -16.67
#